data_AF-A0A2V9HIB4-F1
#
_entry.id   AF-A0A2V9HIB4-F1
#
_cell.length_a   1.000
_cell.length_b   1.000
_cell.length_c   1.000
_cell.angle_alpha   90.00
_cell.angle_beta   90.00
_cell.angle_gamma   90.00
#
_symmetry.space_group_name_H-M   'P 1'
#
loop_
_entity.id
_entity.type
_entity.pdbx_description
1 polymer ?
#
loop_
_entity_poly.entity_id
_entity_poly.type
_entity_poly.pdbx_seq_one_letter_code
_entity_poly.pdbx_strand_id
1 'polypeptide(L)' 'RGYTGRGRFTDDPLETFGGAGVVEIPGLQGLLHYICEQGFEHHVAANFSSVAPIVHEATTRYLGWDMYAHTE' A
#
# COMPACT_ATOMS: atom_id res chain seq x y z
N ARG A 1 12.81 4.23 -6.34
CA ARG A 1 11.86 4.91 -5.44
C ARG A 1 10.69 3.97 -5.24
N GLY A 2 10.08 3.95 -4.06
CA GLY A 2 8.93 3.09 -3.79
C GLY A 2 8.15 3.57 -2.58
N TYR A 3 7.07 2.88 -2.27
CA TYR A 3 6.32 3.14 -1.06
C TYR A 3 5.85 1.82 -0.45
N THR A 4 5.57 1.87 0.85
CA THR A 4 4.94 0.78 1.59
C THR A 4 3.84 1.38 2.45
N GLY A 5 2.79 0.61 2.70
CA GLY A 5 1.68 1.03 3.54
C GLY A 5 1.05 -0.15 4.25
N ARG A 6 0.29 0.14 5.30
CA ARG A 6 -0.55 -0.83 5.99
C ARG A 6 -2.00 -0.67 5.57
N GLY A 7 -2.75 -1.74 5.72
CA GLY A 7 -4.19 -1.77 5.56
C GLY A 7 -4.72 -3.10 6.07
N ARG A 8 -6.02 -3.30 5.94
CA ARG A 8 -6.67 -4.60 6.19
C ARG A 8 -7.67 -4.89 5.09
N PHE A 9 -7.79 -6.17 4.76
CA PHE A 9 -8.96 -6.65 4.04
C PHE A 9 -10.16 -6.61 5.00
N THR A 10 -11.33 -6.32 4.46
CA THR A 10 -12.58 -6.27 5.21
C THR A 10 -13.60 -7.21 4.58
N ASP A 11 -14.61 -7.57 5.37
CA ASP A 11 -15.71 -8.45 4.95
C ASP A 11 -16.93 -7.66 4.45
N ASP A 12 -16.76 -6.36 4.19
CA ASP A 12 -17.83 -5.50 3.69
C ASP A 12 -18.37 -6.04 2.35
N PRO A 13 -19.69 -6.13 2.17
CA PRO A 13 -20.26 -6.64 0.94
C PRO A 13 -19.98 -5.65 -0.20
N LEU A 14 -19.62 -6.20 -1.37
CA LEU A 14 -19.46 -5.42 -2.60
C LEU A 14 -20.23 -6.07 -3.73
N GLU A 15 -21.31 -5.43 -4.17
CA GLU A 15 -22.09 -5.88 -5.32
C GLU A 15 -21.39 -5.46 -6.61
N THR A 16 -20.45 -6.30 -7.06
CA THR A 16 -19.70 -6.13 -8.31
C THR A 16 -19.45 -7.49 -8.96
N PHE A 17 -19.18 -7.48 -10.25
CA PHE A 17 -18.74 -8.68 -10.95
C PHE A 17 -17.26 -9.00 -10.65
N GLY A 18 -16.89 -10.29 -10.70
CA GLY A 18 -15.51 -10.75 -10.55
C GLY A 18 -15.08 -11.06 -9.10
N GLY A 19 -13.80 -11.41 -8.94
CA GLY A 19 -13.19 -11.62 -7.62
C GLY A 19 -12.71 -10.29 -7.07
N ALA A 20 -13.51 -9.66 -6.21
CA ALA A 20 -13.19 -8.39 -5.57
C ALA A 20 -12.90 -8.58 -4.08
N GLY A 21 -11.98 -7.78 -3.55
CA GLY A 21 -11.73 -7.65 -2.12
C GLY A 21 -11.91 -6.20 -1.70
N VAL A 22 -12.55 -5.98 -0.56
CA VAL A 22 -12.65 -4.65 0.05
C VAL A 22 -11.48 -4.47 1.01
N VAL A 23 -10.83 -3.30 0.96
CA VAL A 23 -9.70 -2.97 1.82
C VAL A 23 -9.91 -1.63 2.50
N GLU A 24 -9.50 -1.55 3.75
CA GLU A 24 -9.35 -0.30 4.48
C GLU A 24 -7.87 0.06 4.56
N ILE A 25 -7.54 1.24 4.05
CA ILE A 25 -6.21 1.84 4.10
C ILE A 25 -6.35 3.19 4.81
N PRO A 26 -5.75 3.40 5.99
CA PRO A 26 -5.72 4.69 6.67
C PRO A 26 -5.20 5.79 5.72
N GLY A 27 -5.88 6.93 5.66
CA GLY A 27 -5.53 8.06 4.79
C GLY A 27 -5.33 7.73 3.31
N LEU A 28 -6.13 6.80 2.77
CA LEU A 28 -6.08 6.41 1.37
C LEU A 28 -6.06 7.61 0.40
N GLN A 29 -6.83 8.67 0.69
CA GLN A 29 -6.86 9.85 -0.18
C GLN A 29 -5.50 10.56 -0.27
N GLY A 30 -4.80 10.71 0.86
CA GLY A 30 -3.45 11.28 0.88
C GLY A 30 -2.45 10.37 0.17
N LEU A 31 -2.56 9.06 0.37
CA LEU A 31 -1.72 8.08 -0.33
C LEU A 31 -1.95 8.14 -1.85
N LEU A 32 -3.19 8.18 -2.31
CA LEU A 32 -3.52 8.28 -3.75
C LEU A 32 -2.97 9.56 -4.36
N HIS A 33 -3.08 10.68 -3.64
CA HIS A 33 -2.48 11.94 -4.08
C HIS A 33 -0.96 11.82 -4.24
N TYR A 34 -0.27 11.29 -3.22
CA TYR A 34 1.16 11.02 -3.29
C TYR A 34 1.53 10.08 -4.45
N ILE A 35 0.78 8.99 -4.65
CA ILE A 35 1.00 8.03 -5.74
C ILE A 35 0.95 8.73 -7.10
N CYS A 36 -0.08 9.53 -7.33
CA CYS A 36 -0.28 10.28 -8.57
C CYS A 36 0.82 11.33 -8.79
N GLU A 37 1.15 12.12 -7.76
CA GLU A 37 2.17 13.17 -7.87
C GLU A 37 3.58 12.61 -8.10
N GLN A 38 3.87 11.42 -7.57
CA GLN A 38 5.16 10.77 -7.75
C GLN A 38 5.24 9.86 -8.98
N GLY A 39 4.16 9.73 -9.75
CA GLY A 39 4.12 8.95 -10.99
C GLY A 39 4.27 7.44 -10.77
N PHE A 40 3.75 6.91 -9.67
CA PHE A 40 3.76 5.47 -9.41
C PHE A 40 2.71 4.73 -10.26
N GLU A 41 3.00 3.46 -10.56
CA GLU A 41 2.11 2.58 -11.31
C GLU A 41 0.81 2.27 -10.54
N HIS A 42 -0.25 1.96 -11.28
CA HIS A 42 -1.56 1.61 -10.72
C HIS A 42 -1.59 0.23 -10.03
N HIS A 43 -0.64 -0.65 -10.34
CA HIS A 43 -0.53 -1.97 -9.72
C HIS A 43 0.28 -1.93 -8.43
N VAL A 44 -0.19 -2.67 -7.43
CA VAL A 44 0.48 -2.84 -6.14
C VAL A 44 0.50 -4.31 -5.74
N ALA A 45 1.54 -4.70 -5.01
CA ALA A 45 1.58 -6.01 -4.35
C ALA A 45 0.93 -5.89 -2.96
N ALA A 46 -0.12 -6.66 -2.72
CA ALA A 46 -0.80 -6.75 -1.43
C ALA A 46 -0.64 -8.16 -0.84
N ASN A 47 -0.59 -8.26 0.49
CA ASN A 47 -0.57 -9.53 1.20
C ASN A 47 -1.32 -9.41 2.55
N PHE A 48 -1.74 -10.53 3.13
CA PHE A 48 -2.50 -10.57 4.38
C PHE A 48 -1.64 -10.36 5.65
N SER A 49 -0.32 -10.36 5.55
CA SER A 49 0.60 -10.21 6.68
C SER A 49 0.91 -8.75 6.99
N SER A 50 1.13 -8.46 8.27
CA SER A 50 1.48 -7.12 8.76
C SER A 50 2.98 -6.82 8.67
N VAL A 51 3.52 -6.73 7.45
CA VAL A 51 4.97 -6.66 7.18
C VAL A 51 5.47 -5.33 6.59
N ALA A 52 4.64 -4.29 6.48
CA ALA A 52 5.06 -3.02 5.87
C ALA A 52 6.34 -2.40 6.48
N PRO A 53 6.54 -2.35 7.82
CA PRO A 53 7.75 -1.75 8.37
C PRO A 53 9.01 -2.54 8.06
N ILE A 54 8.94 -3.88 8.05
CA ILE A 54 10.13 -4.69 7.77
C ILE A 54 10.48 -4.65 6.28
N VAL A 55 9.48 -4.53 5.38
CA VAL A 55 9.74 -4.28 3.95
C VAL A 55 10.37 -2.91 3.74
N HIS A 56 9.86 -1.88 4.40
CA HIS A 56 10.44 -0.54 4.36
C HIS A 56 11.88 -0.52 4.89
N GLU A 57 12.14 -1.14 6.04
CA GLU A 57 13.49 -1.27 6.60
C GLU A 57 14.41 -2.00 5.62
N ALA A 58 13.97 -3.14 5.08
CA ALA A 58 14.84 -3.95 4.23
C ALA A 58 15.22 -3.22 2.94
N THR A 59 14.25 -2.55 2.30
CA THR A 59 14.46 -1.80 1.06
C THR A 59 15.29 -0.53 1.27
N THR A 60 15.13 0.16 2.40
CA THR A 60 15.94 1.35 2.71
C THR A 60 17.34 0.99 3.20
N ARG A 61 17.49 0.12 4.20
CA ARG A 61 18.78 -0.18 4.84
C ARG A 61 19.68 -1.07 4.01
N TYR A 62 19.14 -2.14 3.41
CA TYR A 62 19.96 -3.12 2.70
C TYR A 62 20.05 -2.85 1.20
N LEU A 63 19.02 -2.27 0.60
CA LEU A 63 19.00 -1.99 -0.85
C LEU A 63 19.25 -0.51 -1.19
N GLY A 64 19.25 0.38 -0.19
CA GLY A 64 19.51 1.81 -0.40
C GLY A 64 18.43 2.53 -1.22
N TRP A 65 17.21 2.01 -1.24
CA TRP A 65 16.12 2.62 -2.00
C TRP A 65 15.51 3.80 -1.26
N ASP A 66 15.15 4.83 -2.01
CA ASP A 66 14.33 5.95 -1.55
C ASP A 66 12.86 5.49 -1.43
N MET A 67 12.39 5.34 -0.19
CA MET A 67 11.10 4.73 0.13
C MET A 67 10.25 5.65 0.99
N TYR A 68 8.97 5.74 0.66
CA TYR A 68 7.95 6.37 1.49
C TYR A 68 7.25 5.34 2.38
N ALA A 69 7.18 5.61 3.68
CA ALA A 69 6.40 4.83 4.64
C ALA A 69 5.05 5.51 4.88
N HIS A 70 4.00 4.99 4.25
CA HIS A 70 2.63 5.43 4.50
C HIS A 70 2.16 4.89 5.86
N THR A 71 1.92 5.81 6.80
CA THR A 71 1.57 5.46 8.19
C THR A 71 0.18 5.93 8.59
N GLU A 72 -0.31 7.03 8.01
CA GLU A 72 -1.64 7.61 8.25
C GLU A 72 -2.17 8.35 7.02
#